data_AF-A0A8C1YU97-F1
#
_entry.id   AF-A0A8C1YU97-F1
#
_cell.length_a   1.000
_cell.length_b   1.000
_cell.length_c   1.000
_cell.angle_alpha   90.00
_cell.angle_beta   90.00
_cell.angle_gamma   90.00
#
_symmetry.space_group_name_H-M   'P 1'
#
loop_
_entity.id
_entity.type
_entity.pdbx_description
1 polymer ?
#
loop_
_entity_poly.entity_id
_entity_poly.type
_entity_poly.pdbx_seq_one_letter_code
_entity_poly.pdbx_strand_id
1 'polypeptide(L)'
;MTDVRDQLLSIEQKYKRFTQQQFIFITALERSREHARDKTEPVSTVTQVQRYLNHHCSNSTDRSIFLLFLEIISDLEGVLKHLESSLSSRSTSSEGLTTCRELLSPSSNISQLRAHYPHNEINRLSCDEARNFYGGIVSVIPLALDLLTTYSRGGAHKQLPFRV
;
A
#
# COMPACT_ATOMS: atom_id res chain seq x y z
N MET A 1 -9.29 -8.62 22.27
CA MET A 1 -8.37 -7.60 21.74
C MET A 1 -7.25 -8.36 21.06
N THR A 2 -7.26 -8.38 19.73
CA THR A 2 -6.20 -9.04 18.95
C THR A 2 -4.90 -8.25 19.14
N ASP A 3 -3.80 -8.94 19.42
CA ASP A 3 -2.51 -8.28 19.57
C ASP A 3 -2.10 -7.62 18.24
N VAL A 4 -1.47 -6.43 18.30
CA VAL A 4 -1.04 -5.71 17.09
C VAL A 4 -0.08 -6.57 16.26
N ARG A 5 0.73 -7.40 16.92
CA ARG A 5 1.61 -8.36 16.27
C ARG A 5 0.86 -9.41 15.45
N ASP A 6 -0.22 -9.95 15.99
CA ASP A 6 -1.05 -10.95 15.28
C ASP A 6 -1.76 -10.32 14.08
N GLN A 7 -2.20 -9.06 14.21
CA GLN A 7 -2.76 -8.31 13.09
C GLN A 7 -1.70 -8.11 11.98
N LEU A 8 -0.50 -7.66 12.33
CA LEU A 8 0.60 -7.48 11.37
C LEU A 8 0.98 -8.80 10.68
N LEU A 9 1.05 -9.91 11.42
CA LEU A 9 1.32 -11.24 10.83
C LEU A 9 0.22 -11.67 9.84
N SER A 10 -1.05 -11.38 10.15
CA SER A 10 -2.16 -11.64 9.23
C SER A 10 -2.04 -10.81 7.94
N ILE A 11 -1.69 -9.53 8.07
CA ILE A 11 -1.49 -8.63 6.94
C ILE A 11 -0.30 -9.08 6.08
N GLU A 12 0.82 -9.47 6.69
CA GLU A 12 1.99 -10.02 5.97
C GLU A 12 1.62 -11.25 5.13
N GLN A 13 0.75 -12.13 5.66
CA GLN A 13 0.26 -13.28 4.91
C GLN A 13 -0.61 -12.89 3.72
N LYS A 14 -1.53 -11.92 3.88
CA LYS A 14 -2.34 -11.38 2.78
C LYS A 14 -1.44 -10.71 1.75
N TYR A 15 -0.48 -9.92 2.20
CA TYR A 15 0.48 -9.25 1.34
C TYR A 15 1.31 -10.24 0.53
N LYS A 16 1.82 -11.32 1.15
CA LYS A 16 2.53 -12.38 0.42
C LYS A 16 1.69 -12.98 -0.71
N ARG A 17 0.39 -13.22 -0.47
CA ARG A 17 -0.56 -13.70 -1.50
C ARG A 17 -0.78 -12.65 -2.59
N PHE A 18 -0.87 -11.38 -2.22
CA PHE A 18 -0.99 -10.27 -3.17
C PHE A 18 0.26 -10.16 -4.06
N THR A 19 1.46 -10.21 -3.47
CA THR A 19 2.74 -10.16 -4.17
C THR A 19 2.92 -11.30 -5.18
N GLN A 20 2.37 -12.48 -4.92
CA GLN A 20 2.33 -13.60 -5.88
C GLN A 20 1.39 -13.33 -7.08
N GLN A 21 0.36 -12.51 -6.87
CA GLN A 21 -0.66 -12.14 -7.85
C GLN A 21 -0.47 -10.72 -8.41
N GLN A 22 0.67 -10.07 -8.14
CA GLN A 22 0.90 -8.67 -8.51
C GLN A 22 0.70 -8.43 -10.02
N PHE A 23 1.08 -9.39 -10.88
CA PHE A 23 0.86 -9.28 -12.32
C PHE A 23 -0.63 -9.16 -12.69
N ILE A 24 -1.52 -9.85 -11.95
CA ILE A 24 -2.97 -9.75 -12.10
C ILE A 24 -3.44 -8.35 -11.72
N PHE A 25 -2.92 -7.81 -10.61
CA PHE A 25 -3.22 -6.45 -10.16
C PHE A 25 -2.84 -5.40 -11.21
N ILE A 26 -1.63 -5.50 -11.78
CA ILE A 26 -1.17 -4.58 -12.83
C ILE A 26 -2.05 -4.69 -14.08
N THR A 27 -2.35 -5.92 -14.52
CA THR A 27 -3.23 -6.14 -15.68
C THR A 27 -4.64 -5.57 -15.43
N ALA A 28 -5.17 -5.71 -14.22
CA ALA A 28 -6.47 -5.16 -13.83
C ALA A 28 -6.45 -3.62 -13.86
N LEU A 29 -5.37 -2.99 -13.40
CA LEU A 29 -5.18 -1.54 -13.49
C LEU A 29 -5.13 -1.06 -14.94
N GLU A 30 -4.37 -1.74 -15.80
CA GLU A 30 -4.27 -1.41 -17.24
C GLU A 30 -5.65 -1.39 -17.92
N ARG A 31 -6.42 -2.48 -17.76
CA ARG A 31 -7.78 -2.59 -18.32
C ARG A 31 -8.73 -1.53 -17.74
N SER A 32 -8.69 -1.33 -16.42
CA SER A 32 -9.58 -0.37 -15.77
C SER A 32 -9.28 1.07 -16.18
N ARG A 33 -8.00 1.42 -16.34
CA ARG A 33 -7.57 2.71 -16.88
C ARG A 33 -7.99 2.90 -18.32
N GLU A 34 -7.91 1.87 -19.14
CA GLU A 34 -8.42 1.89 -20.51
C GLU A 34 -9.93 2.18 -20.55
N HIS A 35 -10.73 1.49 -19.73
CA HIS A 35 -12.16 1.76 -19.62
C HIS A 35 -12.48 3.15 -19.07
N ALA A 36 -11.68 3.66 -18.14
CA ALA A 36 -11.82 5.00 -17.56
C ALA A 36 -11.31 6.11 -18.48
N ARG A 37 -10.60 5.77 -19.58
CA ARG A 37 -9.88 6.70 -20.46
C ARG A 37 -8.80 7.52 -19.72
N ASP A 38 -8.19 6.91 -18.70
CA ASP A 38 -7.15 7.52 -17.83
C ASP A 38 -5.77 6.89 -18.07
N LYS A 39 -5.31 6.94 -19.34
CA LYS A 39 -4.04 6.32 -19.76
C LYS A 39 -2.84 7.25 -19.61
N THR A 40 -3.05 8.55 -19.43
CA THR A 40 -1.97 9.56 -19.45
C THR A 40 -1.33 9.77 -18.09
N GLU A 41 -2.05 9.50 -16.99
CA GLU A 41 -1.57 9.78 -15.64
C GLU A 41 -1.29 8.49 -14.84
N PRO A 42 -0.32 8.52 -13.90
CA PRO A 42 -0.07 7.41 -12.97
C PRO A 42 -1.27 7.15 -12.06
N VAL A 43 -1.37 5.90 -11.59
CA VAL A 43 -2.26 5.55 -10.49
C VAL A 43 -1.62 6.08 -9.22
N SER A 44 -2.15 7.22 -8.77
CA SER A 44 -1.54 8.09 -7.77
C SER A 44 -2.26 8.09 -6.44
N THR A 45 -3.41 7.42 -6.30
CA THR A 45 -4.20 7.38 -5.06
C THR A 45 -4.89 6.03 -4.88
N VAL A 46 -5.19 5.64 -3.64
CA VAL A 46 -6.02 4.45 -3.34
C VAL A 46 -7.47 4.70 -3.79
N THR A 47 -7.96 5.94 -3.70
CA THR A 47 -9.29 6.33 -4.21
C THR A 47 -9.45 6.03 -5.70
N GLN A 48 -8.41 6.21 -6.52
CA GLN A 48 -8.45 5.81 -7.94
C GLN A 48 -8.69 4.29 -8.09
N VAL A 49 -8.00 3.46 -7.30
CA VAL A 49 -8.21 1.99 -7.32
C VAL A 49 -9.64 1.63 -6.92
N GLN A 50 -10.19 2.30 -5.91
CA GLN A 50 -11.59 2.08 -5.50
C GLN A 50 -12.59 2.52 -6.58
N ARG A 51 -12.33 3.64 -7.26
CA ARG A 51 -13.13 4.09 -8.41
C ARG A 51 -13.09 3.08 -9.56
N TYR A 52 -11.91 2.52 -9.85
CA TYR A 52 -11.76 1.48 -10.87
C TYR A 52 -12.58 0.23 -10.53
N LEU A 53 -12.50 -0.25 -9.29
CA LEU A 53 -13.30 -1.37 -8.80
C LEU A 53 -14.82 -1.13 -8.98
N ASN A 54 -15.29 0.07 -8.68
CA ASN A 54 -16.72 0.39 -8.65
C ASN A 54 -17.30 0.65 -10.05
N HIS A 55 -16.53 1.26 -10.95
CA HIS A 55 -17.09 1.79 -12.21
C HIS A 55 -16.43 1.26 -13.48
N HIS A 56 -15.23 0.66 -13.38
CA HIS A 56 -14.42 0.32 -14.56
C HIS A 56 -13.90 -1.12 -14.57
N CYS A 57 -14.37 -1.94 -13.62
CA CYS A 57 -13.98 -3.33 -13.46
C CYS A 57 -15.14 -4.28 -13.82
N SER A 58 -14.98 -5.05 -14.90
CA SER A 58 -16.05 -5.88 -15.49
C SER A 58 -15.97 -7.38 -15.20
N ASN A 59 -14.81 -7.91 -14.81
CA ASN A 59 -14.62 -9.35 -14.55
C ASN A 59 -14.31 -9.64 -13.08
N SER A 60 -14.62 -10.87 -12.64
CA SER A 60 -14.47 -11.29 -11.24
C SER A 60 -13.01 -11.36 -10.77
N THR A 61 -12.06 -11.67 -11.65
CA THR A 61 -10.64 -11.74 -11.34
C THR A 61 -10.08 -10.37 -10.95
N ASP A 62 -10.33 -9.37 -11.78
CA ASP A 62 -9.89 -7.99 -11.56
C ASP A 62 -10.56 -7.41 -10.29
N ARG A 63 -11.84 -7.73 -10.08
CA ARG A 63 -12.55 -7.34 -8.83
C ARG A 63 -11.90 -7.95 -7.61
N SER A 64 -11.56 -9.24 -7.67
CA SER A 64 -10.98 -9.97 -6.54
C SER A 64 -9.62 -9.43 -6.14
N ILE A 65 -8.77 -9.09 -7.11
CA ILE A 65 -7.43 -8.55 -6.80
C ILE A 65 -7.49 -7.10 -6.28
N PHE A 66 -8.41 -6.27 -6.77
CA PHE A 66 -8.67 -4.95 -6.19
C PHE A 66 -9.21 -5.03 -4.77
N LEU A 67 -10.14 -5.96 -4.50
CA LEU A 67 -10.65 -6.18 -3.16
C LEU A 67 -9.55 -6.63 -2.20
N LEU A 68 -8.68 -7.56 -2.62
CA LEU A 68 -7.53 -7.97 -1.79
C LEU A 68 -6.58 -6.80 -1.50
N PHE A 69 -6.29 -5.95 -2.49
CA PHE A 69 -5.48 -4.75 -2.27
C PHE A 69 -6.13 -3.80 -1.25
N LEU A 70 -7.40 -3.46 -1.44
CA LEU A 70 -8.12 -2.54 -0.55
C LEU A 70 -8.32 -3.11 0.86
N GLU A 71 -8.51 -4.42 0.98
CA GLU A 71 -8.58 -5.12 2.27
C GLU A 71 -7.26 -4.97 3.03
N ILE A 72 -6.11 -5.17 2.37
CA ILE A 72 -4.79 -4.97 2.99
C ILE A 72 -4.61 -3.52 3.45
N ILE A 73 -4.97 -2.53 2.63
CA ILE A 73 -4.90 -1.12 3.02
C ILE A 73 -5.79 -0.83 4.23
N SER A 74 -7.02 -1.33 4.25
CA SER A 74 -7.94 -1.15 5.37
C SER A 74 -7.43 -1.80 6.65
N ASP A 75 -6.80 -2.98 6.56
CA ASP A 75 -6.22 -3.65 7.72
C ASP A 75 -5.02 -2.86 8.28
N LEU A 76 -4.17 -2.30 7.41
CA LEU A 76 -3.05 -1.43 7.78
C LEU A 76 -3.53 -0.17 8.49
N GLU A 77 -4.59 0.47 7.99
CA GLU A 77 -5.24 1.60 8.67
C GLU A 77 -5.79 1.21 10.05
N GLY A 78 -6.34 0.00 10.18
CA GLY A 78 -6.81 -0.54 11.44
C GLY A 78 -5.67 -0.67 12.47
N VAL A 79 -4.53 -1.23 12.05
CA VAL A 79 -3.33 -1.33 12.89
C VAL A 79 -2.79 0.05 13.28
N LEU A 80 -2.72 0.98 12.33
CA LEU A 80 -2.30 2.35 12.60
C LEU A 80 -3.17 3.00 13.69
N LYS A 81 -4.51 2.91 13.58
CA LYS A 81 -5.45 3.45 14.59
C LYS A 81 -5.27 2.81 15.96
N HIS A 82 -5.00 1.49 16.02
CA HIS A 82 -4.71 0.80 17.28
C HIS A 82 -3.42 1.32 17.94
N LEU A 83 -2.37 1.55 17.15
CA LEU A 83 -1.09 2.09 17.63
C LEU A 83 -1.23 3.55 18.10
N GLU A 84 -1.94 4.39 17.35
CA GLU A 84 -2.21 5.79 17.72
C GLU A 84 -3.06 5.92 18.99
N SER A 85 -4.05 5.05 19.16
CA SER A 85 -4.86 4.98 20.38
C SER A 85 -3.99 4.60 21.59
N SER A 86 -3.03 3.69 21.40
CA SER A 86 -2.05 3.31 22.43
C SER A 86 -1.08 4.44 22.76
N LEU A 87 -0.72 5.28 21.78
CA LEU A 87 0.15 6.44 21.96
C LEU A 87 -0.48 7.60 22.71
N SER A 88 -1.77 7.85 22.50
CA SER A 88 -2.50 8.92 23.19
C SER A 88 -2.46 8.74 24.71
N SER A 89 -2.24 7.50 25.19
CA SER A 89 -1.99 7.20 26.60
C SER A 89 -0.54 7.47 27.07
N ARG A 90 0.42 7.63 26.16
CA ARG A 90 1.86 7.73 26.41
C ARG A 90 2.50 9.10 26.11
N SER A 91 1.72 10.10 25.69
CA SER A 91 2.15 11.51 25.51
C SER A 91 3.35 11.74 24.57
N THR A 92 3.60 10.85 23.61
CA THR A 92 4.69 10.98 22.62
C THR A 92 4.13 11.06 21.20
N SER A 93 4.56 12.07 20.45
CA SER A 93 4.33 12.16 18.99
C SER A 93 5.32 11.24 18.27
N SER A 94 4.85 10.47 17.28
CA SER A 94 5.70 9.64 16.43
C SER A 94 5.61 10.08 14.97
N GLU A 95 6.71 10.63 14.45
CA GLU A 95 6.88 11.02 13.04
C GLU A 95 6.69 9.84 12.06
N GLY A 96 7.00 8.61 12.49
CA GLY A 96 6.79 7.41 11.69
C GLY A 96 5.31 7.09 11.47
N LEU A 97 4.47 7.28 12.48
CA LEU A 97 3.04 7.05 12.36
C LEU A 97 2.33 8.16 11.57
N THR A 98 2.77 9.41 11.70
CA THR A 98 2.23 10.50 10.87
C THR A 98 2.54 10.27 9.39
N THR A 99 3.77 9.85 9.08
CA THR A 99 4.15 9.45 7.71
C THR A 99 3.31 8.27 7.22
N CYS A 100 3.09 7.25 8.06
CA CYS A 100 2.26 6.11 7.71
C CYS A 100 0.78 6.50 7.47
N ARG A 101 0.27 7.46 8.25
CA ARG A 101 -1.08 8.01 8.09
C ARG A 101 -1.24 8.71 6.75
N GLU A 102 -0.29 9.56 6.40
CA GLU A 102 -0.30 10.24 5.11
C GLU A 102 -0.19 9.23 3.96
N LEU A 103 0.63 8.19 4.10
CA LEU A 103 0.80 7.15 3.10
C LEU A 103 -0.49 6.32 2.87
N LEU A 104 -1.22 5.99 3.93
CA LEU A 104 -2.44 5.18 3.86
C LEU A 104 -3.68 6.00 3.53
N SER A 105 -3.63 7.33 3.69
CA SER A 105 -4.77 8.21 3.39
C SER A 105 -5.23 8.01 1.93
N PRO A 106 -6.52 7.71 1.69
CA PRO A 106 -6.98 7.27 0.38
C PRO A 106 -6.73 8.26 -0.76
N SER A 107 -6.71 9.56 -0.46
CA SER A 107 -6.52 10.67 -1.40
C SER A 107 -5.07 11.15 -1.51
N SER A 108 -4.14 10.57 -0.76
CA SER A 108 -2.74 10.99 -0.80
C SER A 108 -2.08 10.63 -2.11
N ASN A 109 -1.31 11.58 -2.65
CA ASN A 109 -0.56 11.36 -3.87
C ASN A 109 0.68 10.49 -3.61
N ILE A 110 0.62 9.26 -4.09
CA ILE A 110 1.67 8.24 -3.96
C ILE A 110 2.41 7.99 -5.28
N SER A 111 2.18 8.80 -6.32
CA SER A 111 2.76 8.60 -7.66
C SER A 111 4.29 8.55 -7.68
N GLN A 112 4.95 9.30 -6.78
CA GLN A 112 6.41 9.36 -6.65
C GLN A 112 6.98 8.33 -5.68
N LEU A 113 6.12 7.56 -5.00
CA LEU A 113 6.55 6.60 -4.00
C LEU A 113 7.30 5.44 -4.64
N ARG A 114 8.48 5.11 -4.13
CA ARG A 114 9.26 3.96 -4.61
C ARG A 114 9.76 3.14 -3.43
N ALA A 115 9.27 1.91 -3.31
CA ALA A 115 9.80 0.94 -2.36
C ALA A 115 11.19 0.49 -2.85
N HIS A 116 12.21 0.71 -2.01
CA HIS A 116 13.57 0.29 -2.27
C HIS A 116 13.87 -1.07 -1.61
N TYR A 117 15.00 -1.67 -1.97
CA TYR A 117 15.48 -2.93 -1.40
C TYR A 117 15.28 -2.99 0.14
N PRO A 118 14.75 -4.09 0.71
CA PRO A 118 14.58 -5.42 0.11
C PRO A 118 13.31 -5.62 -0.74
N HIS A 119 12.48 -4.60 -0.87
CA HIS A 119 11.25 -4.61 -1.65
C HIS A 119 11.57 -4.68 -3.14
N ASN A 120 11.01 -5.67 -3.83
CA ASN A 120 11.29 -5.97 -5.25
C ASN A 120 10.04 -5.85 -6.13
N GLU A 121 8.95 -5.31 -5.60
CA GLU A 121 7.66 -5.17 -6.26
C GLU A 121 7.76 -4.30 -7.51
N ILE A 122 8.51 -3.21 -7.43
CA ILE A 122 8.80 -2.36 -8.61
C ILE A 122 9.67 -3.11 -9.62
N ASN A 123 10.62 -3.93 -9.17
CA ASN A 123 11.50 -4.71 -10.05
C ASN A 123 10.74 -5.82 -10.80
N ARG A 124 9.56 -6.23 -10.29
CA ARG A 124 8.67 -7.18 -10.98
C ARG A 124 7.84 -6.54 -12.10
N LEU A 125 7.84 -5.22 -12.20
CA LEU A 125 7.20 -4.53 -13.31
C LEU A 125 8.06 -4.67 -14.56
N SER A 126 7.41 -5.04 -15.67
CA SER A 126 8.04 -5.49 -16.91
C SER A 126 8.86 -4.41 -17.63
N CYS A 127 8.48 -3.14 -17.49
CA CYS A 127 9.11 -2.02 -18.19
C CYS A 127 9.08 -0.74 -17.33
N ASP A 128 9.88 0.26 -17.73
CA ASP A 128 9.95 1.55 -17.04
C ASP A 128 8.62 2.31 -17.07
N GLU A 129 7.83 2.13 -18.13
CA GLU A 129 6.47 2.66 -18.20
C GLU A 129 5.60 2.12 -17.05
N ALA A 130 5.56 0.81 -16.86
CA ALA A 130 4.82 0.20 -15.76
C ALA A 130 5.36 0.68 -14.39
N ARG A 131 6.67 0.86 -14.25
CA ARG A 131 7.29 1.42 -13.02
C ARG A 131 6.87 2.86 -12.77
N ASN A 132 6.69 3.66 -13.81
CA ASN A 132 6.27 5.05 -13.70
C ASN A 132 4.77 5.17 -13.40
N PHE A 133 3.93 4.38 -14.06
CA PHE A 133 2.48 4.44 -13.89
C PHE A 133 1.96 3.74 -12.62
N TYR A 134 2.64 2.67 -12.19
CA TYR A 134 2.16 1.80 -11.11
C TYR A 134 3.11 1.68 -9.93
N GLY A 135 4.37 2.11 -10.07
CA GLY A 135 5.38 1.96 -9.01
C GLY A 135 4.95 2.57 -7.68
N GLY A 136 4.23 3.69 -7.72
CA GLY A 136 3.62 4.32 -6.54
C GLY A 136 2.68 3.39 -5.79
N ILE A 137 1.63 2.92 -6.48
CA ILE A 137 0.58 2.09 -5.87
C ILE A 137 1.10 0.73 -5.37
N VAL A 138 2.06 0.09 -6.07
CA VAL A 138 2.66 -1.16 -5.56
C VAL A 138 3.61 -0.95 -4.38
N SER A 139 4.08 0.28 -4.15
CA SER A 139 4.99 0.59 -3.05
C SER A 139 4.29 0.90 -1.72
N VAL A 140 2.99 1.18 -1.74
CA VAL A 140 2.25 1.61 -0.53
C VAL A 140 2.26 0.55 0.56
N ILE A 141 1.89 -0.68 0.21
CA ILE A 141 1.78 -1.78 1.18
C ILE A 141 3.13 -2.11 1.84
N PRO A 142 4.23 -2.37 1.10
CA PRO A 142 5.50 -2.71 1.73
C PRO A 142 6.03 -1.59 2.63
N LEU A 143 5.90 -0.33 2.22
CA LEU A 143 6.37 0.81 3.01
C LEU A 143 5.53 1.02 4.28
N ALA A 144 4.21 0.90 4.18
CA ALA A 144 3.33 0.97 5.35
C ALA A 144 3.62 -0.20 6.33
N LEU A 145 3.81 -1.42 5.83
CA LEU A 145 4.18 -2.57 6.64
C LEU A 145 5.50 -2.36 7.38
N ASP A 146 6.52 -1.83 6.72
CA ASP A 146 7.82 -1.53 7.35
C ASP A 146 7.69 -0.49 8.47
N LEU A 147 6.95 0.60 8.22
CA LEU A 147 6.73 1.65 9.22
C LEU A 147 6.00 1.10 10.45
N LEU A 148 4.90 0.37 10.26
CA LEU A 148 4.11 -0.18 11.35
C LEU A 148 4.86 -1.28 12.11
N THR A 149 5.62 -2.13 11.40
CA THR A 149 6.42 -3.19 12.02
C THR A 149 7.58 -2.62 12.84
N THR A 150 8.26 -1.60 12.31
CA THR A 150 9.35 -0.90 13.00
C THR A 150 8.84 -0.23 14.26
N TYR A 151 7.67 0.41 14.16
CA TYR A 151 7.03 1.06 15.28
C TYR A 151 6.57 0.06 16.34
N SER A 152 5.89 -1.03 15.95
CA SER A 152 5.42 -2.08 16.86
C SER A 152 6.55 -2.78 17.62
N ARG A 153 7.78 -2.80 17.09
CA ARG A 153 8.95 -3.42 17.72
C ARG A 153 9.71 -2.48 18.68
N GLY A 154 9.25 -1.24 18.88
CA GLY A 154 9.86 -0.31 19.83
C GLY A 154 11.09 0.44 19.30
N GLY A 155 11.16 0.71 17.99
CA GLY A 155 12.06 1.74 17.43
C GLY A 155 13.56 1.46 17.61
N ALA A 156 14.08 0.42 16.96
CA ALA A 156 15.49 0.43 16.56
C ALA A 156 15.59 1.15 15.22
N HIS A 157 15.95 2.44 15.24
CA HIS A 157 16.29 3.19 14.04
C HIS A 157 17.39 2.46 13.26
N LYS A 158 17.02 1.73 12.21
CA LYS A 158 17.87 1.60 11.03
C LYS A 158 17.32 2.62 10.03
N GLN A 159 18.06 3.70 9.85
CA GLN A 159 17.82 4.71 8.82
C GLN A 159 17.50 4.02 7.50
N LEU A 160 16.26 4.15 7.04
CA LEU A 160 15.95 3.99 5.63
C LEU A 160 16.48 5.25 4.93
N PRO A 161 17.33 5.14 3.90
CA PRO A 161 17.82 6.29 3.18
C PRO A 161 16.69 6.82 2.29
N PHE A 162 15.83 7.67 2.84
CA PHE A 162 15.07 8.62 2.04
C PHE A 162 16.08 9.66 1.55
N ARG A 163 16.60 9.46 0.34
CA ARG A 163 17.33 10.50 -0.38
C ARG A 163 16.50 10.88 -1.59
N VAL A 164 16.01 12.11 -1.55
CA VAL A 164 15.37 12.86 -2.66
C VAL A 164 16.27 12.85 -3.89
#